data_AF-A0A966XCC1-F1
#
_entry.id   AF-A0A966XCC1-F1
#
_cell.length_a   1.000
_cell.length_b   1.000
_cell.length_c   1.000
_cell.angle_alpha   90.00
_cell.angle_beta   90.00
_cell.angle_gamma   90.00
#
_symmetry.space_group_name_H-M   'P 1'
#
loop_
_entity.id
_entity.type
_entity.pdbx_description
1 polymer ?
#
loop_
_entity_poly.entity_id
_entity_poly.type
_entity_poly.pdbx_seq_one_letter_code
_entity_poly.pdbx_strand_id
1 'polypeptide(L)'
;MAPYKRRTRNLYNPASDKPFSLSRSRAARFLECPRCFYLDRRLGFDRPDMPGWSLNSAVDHLLKNEFDGWRRKKEPHPMMTRNGIDAVPLAHPDLRTWRDDFQKYVGASVLHQETNLVLTGSANVTG
;
A
#
# COMPACT_ATOMS: atom_id res chain seq x y z
N MET A 1 -27.05 7.74 -16.77
CA MET A 1 -25.57 7.58 -16.75
C MET A 1 -25.04 8.55 -15.70
N ALA A 2 -24.44 8.09 -14.61
CA ALA A 2 -23.86 9.00 -13.63
C ALA A 2 -22.71 9.79 -14.27
N PRO A 3 -22.63 11.13 -14.08
CA PRO A 3 -21.55 11.92 -14.65
C PRO A 3 -20.22 11.46 -14.08
N TYR A 4 -19.22 11.30 -14.96
CA TYR A 4 -17.90 10.87 -14.56
C TYR A 4 -17.24 11.94 -13.65
N LYS A 5 -16.92 11.57 -12.41
CA LYS A 5 -16.40 12.49 -11.41
C LYS A 5 -14.90 12.72 -11.59
N ARG A 6 -14.52 13.88 -12.12
CA ARG A 6 -13.12 14.31 -12.21
C ARG A 6 -12.57 14.68 -10.83
N ARG A 7 -11.44 14.10 -10.44
CA ARG A 7 -10.74 14.46 -9.21
C ARG A 7 -9.95 15.76 -9.39
N THR A 8 -10.03 16.67 -8.42
CA THR A 8 -9.29 17.96 -8.42
C THR A 8 -8.15 18.02 -7.42
N ARG A 9 -8.06 17.06 -6.50
CA ARG A 9 -7.02 16.97 -5.46
C ARG A 9 -6.00 15.86 -5.79
N ASN A 10 -4.81 15.96 -5.19
CA ASN A 10 -3.71 15.00 -5.36
C ASN A 10 -3.35 14.76 -6.84
N LEU A 11 -3.29 15.84 -7.61
CA LEU A 11 -2.82 15.82 -8.99
C LEU A 11 -1.34 16.19 -9.05
N TYR A 12 -0.60 15.54 -9.95
CA TYR A 12 0.81 15.80 -10.17
C TYR A 12 1.01 17.16 -10.84
N ASN A 13 1.83 18.03 -10.23
CA ASN A 13 2.23 19.33 -10.75
C ASN A 13 3.75 19.33 -10.99
N PRO A 14 4.27 19.56 -12.21
CA PRO A 14 5.69 19.46 -12.48
C PRO A 14 6.46 20.73 -12.09
N ALA A 15 5.74 21.83 -11.83
CA ALA A 15 6.26 23.10 -11.36
C ALA A 15 6.22 23.20 -9.83
N SER A 16 5.85 22.12 -9.15
CA SER A 16 5.86 22.03 -7.70
C SER A 16 7.18 21.42 -7.25
N ASP A 17 7.90 22.12 -6.38
CA ASP A 17 9.13 21.60 -5.76
C ASP A 17 8.85 20.51 -4.72
N LYS A 18 7.60 20.36 -4.30
CA LYS A 18 7.19 19.36 -3.32
C LYS A 18 7.18 17.95 -3.92
N PRO A 19 7.74 16.95 -3.21
CA PRO A 19 7.69 15.57 -3.66
C PRO A 19 6.26 15.07 -3.86
N PHE A 20 6.01 14.35 -4.95
CA PHE A 20 4.68 13.78 -5.23
C PHE A 20 4.62 12.33 -4.77
N SER A 21 3.64 12.02 -3.90
CA SER A 21 3.44 10.66 -3.40
C SER A 21 2.76 9.76 -4.44
N LEU A 22 3.34 8.59 -4.66
CA LEU A 22 2.87 7.60 -5.61
C LEU A 22 2.92 6.20 -4.99
N SER A 23 1.79 5.49 -5.02
CA SER A 23 1.75 4.11 -4.54
C SER A 23 2.32 3.12 -5.56
N ARG A 24 2.80 1.96 -5.08
CA ARG A 24 3.22 0.82 -5.93
C ARG A 24 2.22 0.48 -7.03
N SER A 25 0.93 0.41 -6.69
CA SER A 25 -0.13 0.10 -7.65
C SER A 25 -0.26 1.15 -8.76
N ARG A 26 0.03 2.42 -8.46
CA ARG A 26 -0.01 3.50 -9.45
C ARG A 26 1.25 3.49 -10.33
N ALA A 27 2.41 3.12 -9.77
CA ALA A 27 3.60 2.86 -10.56
C ALA A 27 3.39 1.66 -11.52
N ALA A 28 2.76 0.58 -11.06
CA ALA A 28 2.39 -0.55 -11.92
C ALA A 28 1.45 -0.13 -13.07
N ARG A 29 0.46 0.74 -12.79
CA ARG A 29 -0.42 1.30 -13.83
C ARG A 29 0.33 2.11 -14.89
N PHE A 30 1.44 2.76 -14.54
CA PHE A 30 2.29 3.43 -15.52
C PHE A 30 2.92 2.42 -16.48
N LEU A 31 3.43 1.29 -15.96
CA LEU A 31 3.99 0.21 -16.78
C LEU A 31 2.92 -0.45 -17.67
N GLU A 32 1.69 -0.59 -17.18
CA GLU A 32 0.56 -1.12 -17.96
C GLU A 32 0.08 -0.15 -19.05
N CYS A 33 -0.06 1.13 -18.72
CA CYS A 33 -0.60 2.15 -19.63
C CYS A 33 -0.13 3.56 -19.21
N PRO A 34 0.93 4.09 -19.83
CA PRO A 34 1.44 5.43 -19.54
C PRO A 34 0.41 6.54 -19.78
N ARG A 35 -0.41 6.40 -20.83
CA ARG A 35 -1.50 7.33 -21.14
C ARG A 35 -2.56 7.37 -20.03
N CYS A 36 -2.96 6.21 -19.53
CA CYS A 36 -3.96 6.10 -18.46
C CYS A 36 -3.43 6.71 -17.17
N PHE A 37 -2.14 6.48 -16.88
CA PHE A 37 -1.46 7.10 -15.75
C PHE A 37 -1.45 8.63 -15.85
N TYR A 38 -1.15 9.18 -17.03
CA TYR A 38 -1.18 10.64 -17.23
C TYR A 38 -2.59 11.22 -17.05
N LEU A 39 -3.61 10.60 -17.67
CA LEU A 39 -5.01 11.01 -17.51
C LEU A 39 -5.42 11.06 -16.03
N ASP A 40 -5.01 10.07 -15.25
CA ASP A 40 -5.34 9.97 -13.83
C ASP A 40 -4.53 10.94 -12.95
N ARG A 41 -3.20 10.93 -13.05
CA ARG A 41 -2.32 11.75 -12.21
C ARG A 41 -2.32 13.22 -12.57
N ARG A 42 -2.44 13.55 -13.85
CA ARG A 42 -2.38 14.94 -14.30
C ARG A 42 -3.74 15.56 -14.51
N LEU A 43 -4.66 14.82 -15.14
CA LEU A 43 -5.95 15.36 -15.56
C LEU A 43 -7.11 14.96 -14.64
N GLY A 44 -6.86 14.08 -13.65
CA GLY A 44 -7.86 13.67 -12.66
C GLY A 44 -8.91 12.69 -13.17
N PHE A 45 -8.65 12.02 -14.29
CA PHE A 45 -9.51 10.99 -14.86
C PHE A 45 -8.98 9.60 -14.49
N ASP A 46 -9.50 9.04 -13.38
CA ASP A 46 -9.18 7.69 -12.90
C ASP A 46 -10.05 6.58 -13.50
N ARG A 47 -9.56 5.34 -13.53
CA ARG A 47 -10.41 4.22 -13.94
C ARG A 47 -11.54 4.00 -12.91
N PRO A 48 -12.72 3.52 -13.33
CA PRO A 48 -13.73 3.03 -12.39
C PRO A 48 -13.11 1.96 -11.50
N ASP A 49 -13.22 2.12 -10.19
CA ASP A 49 -12.70 1.15 -9.24
C ASP A 49 -13.64 -0.05 -9.12
N MET A 50 -13.04 -1.23 -8.92
CA MET A 50 -13.78 -2.45 -8.59
C MET A 50 -14.28 -2.39 -7.14
N PRO A 51 -15.40 -3.05 -6.79
CA PRO A 51 -15.83 -3.17 -5.40
C PRO A 51 -14.72 -3.76 -4.54
N GLY A 52 -14.59 -3.25 -3.31
CA GLY A 52 -13.55 -3.69 -2.38
C GLY A 52 -13.73 -5.15 -1.95
N TRP A 53 -12.62 -5.80 -1.61
CA TRP A 53 -12.58 -7.18 -1.14
C TRP A 53 -12.72 -7.24 0.39
N SER A 54 -13.91 -6.92 0.91
CA SER A 54 -14.16 -6.79 2.36
C SER A 54 -13.84 -8.06 3.14
N LEU A 55 -14.18 -9.25 2.60
CA LEU A 55 -13.87 -10.53 3.23
C LEU A 55 -12.36 -10.75 3.37
N ASN A 56 -11.61 -10.57 2.29
CA ASN A 56 -10.15 -10.74 2.31
C ASN A 56 -9.50 -9.74 3.27
N SER A 57 -10.00 -8.50 3.30
CA SER A 57 -9.53 -7.49 4.25
C SER A 57 -9.82 -7.87 5.71
N ALA A 58 -10.97 -8.49 6.00
CA ALA A 58 -11.31 -8.92 7.35
C ALA A 58 -10.45 -10.10 7.81
N VAL A 59 -10.22 -11.08 6.92
CA VAL A 59 -9.35 -12.23 7.19
C VAL A 59 -7.91 -11.77 7.46
N ASP A 60 -7.38 -10.88 6.62
CA ASP A 60 -6.04 -10.30 6.81
C ASP A 60 -5.91 -9.56 8.14
N HIS A 61 -6.94 -8.79 8.52
CA HIS A 61 -6.97 -8.09 9.81
C HIS A 61 -6.95 -9.07 11.00
N LEU A 62 -7.74 -10.15 10.95
CA LEU A 62 -7.75 -11.18 12.00
C LEU A 62 -6.40 -11.88 12.12
N LEU A 63 -5.81 -12.26 10.98
CA LEU A 63 -4.51 -12.92 10.94
C LEU A 63 -3.42 -12.01 11.52
N LYS A 64 -3.37 -10.74 11.11
CA LYS A 64 -2.44 -9.76 11.65
C LYS A 64 -2.53 -9.65 13.18
N ASN A 65 -3.75 -9.61 13.73
CA ASN A 65 -3.98 -9.54 15.18
C ASN A 65 -3.51 -10.81 15.92
N GLU A 66 -3.74 -11.99 15.34
CA GLU A 66 -3.25 -13.25 15.90
C GLU A 66 -1.71 -13.25 15.95
N PHE A 67 -1.06 -12.92 14.84
CA PHE A 67 0.40 -12.84 14.76
C PHE A 67 1.00 -11.77 15.66
N ASP A 68 0.27 -10.71 16.01
CA ASP A 68 0.71 -9.71 17.00
C ASP A 68 0.83 -10.30 18.42
N GLY A 69 0.07 -11.34 18.74
CA GLY A 69 0.19 -12.09 19.99
C GLY A 69 1.47 -12.94 20.03
N TRP A 70 1.71 -13.70 18.97
CA TRP A 70 2.90 -14.55 18.83
C TRP A 70 4.20 -13.73 18.73
N ARG A 71 4.16 -12.58 18.05
CA ARG A 71 5.29 -11.63 17.97
C ARG A 71 5.73 -11.13 19.34
N ARG A 72 4.79 -10.85 20.26
CA ARG A 72 5.09 -10.43 21.63
C ARG A 72 5.77 -11.53 22.44
N LYS A 73 5.42 -12.80 22.18
CA LYS A 73 6.04 -13.97 22.81
C LYS A 73 7.38 -14.36 22.21
N LYS A 74 7.72 -13.82 21.02
CA LYS A 74 8.90 -14.22 20.21
C LYS A 74 8.90 -15.72 19.87
N GLU A 75 7.71 -16.30 19.73
CA GLU A 75 7.51 -17.70 19.41
C GLU A 75 6.98 -17.85 17.97
N PRO A 76 7.32 -18.95 17.27
CA PRO A 76 6.73 -19.26 15.98
C PRO A 76 5.23 -19.55 16.14
N HIS A 77 4.44 -19.14 15.15
CA HIS A 77 3.02 -19.47 15.11
C HIS A 77 2.84 -21.00 14.94
N PRO A 78 1.86 -21.66 15.58
CA PRO A 78 1.64 -23.10 15.44
C PRO A 78 1.51 -23.59 14.00
N MET A 79 0.90 -22.76 13.15
CA MET A 79 0.79 -23.00 11.70
C MET A 79 2.16 -22.99 10.99
N MET A 80 3.10 -22.15 11.41
CA MET A 80 4.46 -22.13 10.86
C MET A 80 5.21 -23.41 11.25
N THR A 81 5.15 -23.78 12.52
CA THR A 81 5.76 -25.02 13.03
C THR A 81 5.19 -26.26 12.34
N ARG A 82 3.86 -26.34 12.18
CA ARG A 82 3.18 -27.46 11.51
C ARG A 82 3.60 -27.62 10.05
N ASN A 83 3.97 -26.52 9.39
CA ASN A 83 4.41 -26.51 8.00
C ASN A 83 5.94 -26.54 7.84
N GLY A 84 6.70 -26.76 8.93
CA GLY A 84 8.17 -26.82 8.88
C GLY A 84 8.83 -25.47 8.55
N ILE A 85 8.14 -24.35 8.80
CA ILE A 85 8.65 -23.00 8.55
C ILE A 85 9.41 -22.52 9.78
N ASP A 86 10.74 -22.47 9.69
CA ASP A 86 11.60 -21.89 10.72
C ASP A 86 11.64 -20.36 10.60
N ALA A 87 10.56 -19.73 11.06
CA ALA A 87 10.50 -18.28 11.17
C ALA A 87 9.69 -17.83 12.39
N VAL A 88 10.11 -16.71 12.95
CA VAL A 88 9.43 -16.01 14.05
C VAL A 88 8.84 -14.71 13.50
N PRO A 89 7.63 -14.31 13.92
CA PRO A 89 7.04 -13.06 13.45
C PRO A 89 7.98 -11.86 13.67
N LEU A 90 8.35 -11.16 12.60
CA LEU A 90 9.31 -10.05 12.59
C LEU A 90 8.90 -8.97 13.60
N ALA A 91 9.78 -8.60 14.53
CA ALA A 91 9.59 -7.47 15.43
C ALA A 91 10.45 -6.29 14.97
N HIS A 92 9.81 -5.24 14.45
CA HIS A 92 10.47 -3.99 14.05
C HIS A 92 9.70 -2.79 14.60
N PRO A 93 10.37 -1.73 15.11
CA PRO A 93 9.71 -0.52 15.60
C PRO A 93 8.77 0.11 14.57
N ASP A 94 9.19 0.14 13.31
CA ASP A 94 8.41 0.75 12.21
C ASP A 94 7.33 -0.16 11.62
N LEU A 95 7.17 -1.39 12.12
CA LEU A 95 6.22 -2.36 11.55
C LEU A 95 4.79 -1.83 11.54
N ARG A 96 4.38 -1.11 12.58
CA ARG A 96 3.06 -0.47 12.65
C ARG A 96 2.86 0.58 11.57
N THR A 97 3.93 1.32 11.24
CA THR A 97 3.93 2.32 10.17
C THR A 97 3.85 1.65 8.79
N TRP A 98 4.61 0.57 8.58
CA TRP A 98 4.62 -0.17 7.31
C TRP A 98 3.29 -0.90 7.03
N ARG A 99 2.62 -1.39 8.08
CA ARG A 99 1.28 -1.99 8.02
C ARG A 99 0.15 -0.96 7.89
N ASP A 100 0.47 0.32 8.00
CA ASP A 100 -0.50 1.39 8.01
C ASP A 100 -1.58 1.23 9.10
N ASP A 101 -1.20 0.74 10.28
CA ASP A 101 -2.13 0.51 11.41
C ASP A 101 -2.81 1.82 11.88
N PHE A 102 -2.25 2.98 11.50
CA PHE A 102 -2.77 4.31 11.82
C PHE A 102 -3.59 4.94 10.69
N GLN A 103 -3.86 4.22 9.58
CA GLN A 103 -4.58 4.70 8.40
C GLN A 103 -4.01 6.02 7.83
N LYS A 104 -2.70 6.18 7.90
CA LYS A 104 -2.00 7.36 7.37
C LYS A 104 -1.61 7.18 5.90
N TYR A 105 -1.78 5.99 5.33
CA TYR A 105 -1.42 5.61 3.96
C TYR A 105 0.04 5.92 3.59
N VAL A 106 0.93 5.85 4.58
CA VAL A 106 2.37 6.13 4.39
C VAL A 106 3.11 4.85 4.02
N GLY A 107 2.83 3.73 4.68
CA GLY A 107 3.53 2.47 4.47
C GLY A 107 5.05 2.62 4.60
N ALA A 108 5.81 1.72 3.97
CA ALA A 108 7.22 1.97 3.69
C ALA A 108 7.33 2.97 2.54
N SER A 109 8.06 4.06 2.75
CA SER A 109 8.17 5.17 1.79
C SER A 109 9.63 5.44 1.46
N VAL A 110 9.94 5.64 0.19
CA VAL A 110 11.27 6.04 -0.29
C VAL A 110 11.15 7.22 -1.25
N LEU A 111 11.94 8.26 -1.02
CA LEU A 111 12.08 9.39 -1.94
C LEU A 111 13.06 9.02 -3.06
N HIS A 112 12.59 9.02 -4.30
CA HIS A 112 13.43 8.95 -5.47
C HIS A 112 13.86 10.36 -5.88
N GLN A 113 15.09 10.74 -5.56
CA GLN A 113 15.60 12.11 -5.69
C GLN A 113 15.52 12.63 -7.13
N GLU A 114 15.86 11.81 -8.13
CA GLU A 114 15.91 12.24 -9.53
C GLU A 114 14.54 12.65 -10.10
N THR A 115 13.46 12.02 -9.62
CA THR A 115 12.11 12.26 -10.13
C THR A 115 11.25 13.07 -9.16
N ASN A 116 11.78 13.39 -7.97
CA ASN A 116 11.05 14.00 -6.86
C ASN A 116 9.74 13.25 -6.52
N LEU A 117 9.75 11.92 -6.66
CA LEU A 117 8.61 11.05 -6.38
C LEU A 117 8.85 10.31 -5.06
N VAL A 118 7.83 10.30 -4.19
CA VAL A 118 7.83 9.45 -2.99
C VAL A 118 7.09 8.18 -3.36
N LEU A 119 7.82 7.07 -3.48
CA LEU A 119 7.24 5.77 -3.72
C LEU A 119 6.80 5.17 -2.38
N THR A 120 5.51 4.89 -2.26
CA THR A 120 4.92 4.28 -1.07
C THR A 120 4.44 2.86 -1.35
N GLY A 121 4.80 1.95 -0.46
CA GLY A 121 4.34 0.58 -0.44
C GLY A 121 3.90 0.21 0.97
N SER A 122 2.61 -0.02 1.18
CA SER A 122 2.17 -0.68 2.41
C SER A 122 2.54 -2.16 2.32
N ALA A 123 3.22 -2.66 3.35
CA ALA A 123 3.50 -4.08 3.48
C ALA A 123 2.21 -4.78 3.95
N ASN A 124 1.31 -5.07 3.01
CA ASN A 124 0.29 -6.08 3.25
C ASN A 124 0.97 -7.43 3.07
N VAL A 125 1.07 -8.19 4.17
CA VAL A 125 1.55 -9.58 4.14
C VAL A 125 0.46 -10.42 3.50
N THR A 126 0.28 -10.30 2.19
CA THR A 126 -0.46 -11.23 1.32
C THR A 126 -0.11 -10.89 -0.14
N GLY A 127 0.74 -11.73 -0.73
CA GLY A 127 1.23 -11.63 -2.10
C GLY A 127 2.57 -12.32 -2.24
#